data_AF-A0A0X3P272-F1
#
_entry.id   AF-A0A0X3P272-F1
#
_cell.length_a   1.000
_cell.length_b   1.000
_cell.length_c   1.000
_cell.angle_alpha   90.00
_cell.angle_beta   90.00
_cell.angle_gamma   90.00
#
_symmetry.space_group_name_H-M   'P 1'
#
loop_
_entity.id
_entity.type
_entity.pdbx_description
1 polymer ?
#
loop_
_entity_poly.entity_id
_entity_poly.type
_entity_poly.pdbx_seq_one_letter_code
_entity_poly.pdbx_strand_id
1 'polypeptide(L)'
;MLAAALPIFKSVDCDPSVVDFLVRNVDTIRPLLATWSAENQDLSILKALTYKYRNQQRHFPYFLSLCHIERRLRKTFHGSSRFGIDFFLQKFRQVKCPNRNCLDYLLLSLCNWRQELRVTRSLAVTCWKLCERQMLTGHFVKLMMVVMTVIARIL
;
A
#
# COMPACT_ATOMS: atom_id res chain seq x y z
N MET A 1 -13.97 -15.70 1.71
CA MET A 1 -15.20 -14.89 1.86
C MET A 1 -14.90 -13.40 1.63
N LEU A 2 -14.73 -12.96 0.39
CA LEU A 2 -14.56 -11.52 0.06
C LEU A 2 -15.43 -11.13 -1.15
N ALA A 3 -16.67 -11.63 -1.16
CA ALA A 3 -17.75 -11.06 -1.96
C ALA A 3 -18.63 -10.17 -1.06
N ALA A 4 -17.99 -9.32 -0.23
CA ALA A 4 -18.72 -8.25 0.42
C ALA A 4 -19.23 -7.33 -0.69
N ALA A 5 -20.55 -7.34 -0.89
CA ALA A 5 -21.33 -6.63 -1.91
C ALA A 5 -20.52 -5.64 -2.79
N LEU A 6 -19.99 -6.15 -3.90
CA LEU A 6 -19.42 -5.27 -4.92
C LEU A 6 -20.52 -4.33 -5.43
N PRO A 7 -20.22 -3.03 -5.62
CA PRO A 7 -21.23 -2.10 -6.09
C PRO A 7 -21.64 -2.46 -7.52
N ILE A 8 -22.94 -2.40 -7.79
CA ILE A 8 -23.47 -2.60 -9.15
C ILE A 8 -23.12 -1.38 -9.97
N PHE A 9 -22.23 -1.56 -10.97
CA PHE A 9 -21.89 -0.51 -11.92
C PHE A 9 -23.07 -0.26 -12.86
N LYS A 10 -23.70 0.90 -12.70
CA LYS A 10 -24.69 1.44 -13.63
C LYS A 10 -24.21 2.81 -14.11
N SER A 11 -24.35 3.05 -15.41
CA SER A 11 -24.16 4.39 -15.97
C SER A 11 -25.34 5.25 -15.57
N VAL A 12 -25.06 6.49 -15.17
CA VAL A 12 -26.07 7.52 -14.94
C VAL A 12 -25.78 8.69 -15.89
N ASP A 13 -26.80 9.44 -16.27
CA ASP A 13 -26.61 10.69 -17.01
C ASP A 13 -25.93 11.71 -16.10
N CYS A 14 -24.84 12.28 -16.60
CA CYS A 14 -23.98 13.18 -15.85
C CYS A 14 -23.57 14.36 -16.71
N ASP A 15 -23.42 15.50 -16.05
CA ASP A 15 -22.81 16.67 -16.66
C ASP A 15 -21.38 16.33 -17.15
N PRO A 16 -21.00 16.73 -18.37
CA PRO A 16 -19.63 16.52 -18.89
C PRO A 16 -18.53 16.99 -17.93
N SER A 17 -18.77 18.09 -17.20
CA SER A 17 -17.81 18.63 -16.22
C SER A 17 -17.50 17.65 -15.07
N VAL A 18 -18.50 16.86 -14.64
CA VAL A 18 -18.33 15.83 -13.61
C VAL A 18 -17.53 14.65 -14.14
N VAL A 19 -17.77 14.26 -15.40
CA VAL A 19 -17.00 13.20 -16.06
C VAL A 19 -15.53 13.62 -16.17
N ASP A 20 -15.25 14.83 -16.65
CA ASP A 20 -13.90 15.36 -16.76
C ASP A 20 -13.18 15.47 -15.40
N PHE A 21 -13.94 15.80 -14.35
CA PHE A 21 -13.41 15.78 -12.98
C PHE A 21 -13.02 14.36 -12.55
N LEU A 22 -13.89 13.38 -12.77
CA LEU A 22 -13.64 11.98 -12.39
C LEU A 22 -12.45 11.39 -13.15
N VAL A 23 -12.36 11.64 -14.46
CA VAL A 23 -11.23 11.18 -15.30
C VAL A 23 -9.91 11.75 -14.78
N ARG A 24 -9.84 13.07 -14.54
CA ARG A 24 -8.63 13.72 -13.99
C ARG A 24 -8.18 13.12 -12.66
N ASN A 25 -9.12 12.86 -11.75
CA ASN A 25 -8.81 12.27 -10.46
C ASN A 25 -8.35 10.80 -10.59
N VAL A 26 -9.00 10.02 -11.44
CA VAL A 26 -8.62 8.63 -11.72
C VAL A 26 -7.21 8.55 -12.31
N ASP A 27 -6.88 9.43 -13.25
CA ASP A 27 -5.56 9.49 -13.87
C ASP A 27 -4.48 9.97 -12.90
N THR A 28 -4.84 10.78 -11.91
CA THR A 28 -3.93 11.19 -10.81
C THR A 28 -3.68 10.03 -9.82
N ILE A 29 -4.71 9.25 -9.49
CA ILE A 29 -4.62 8.17 -8.50
C ILE A 29 -3.83 6.97 -9.05
N ARG A 30 -3.99 6.64 -10.33
CA ARG A 30 -3.36 5.46 -10.94
C ARG A 30 -1.83 5.39 -10.77
N PRO A 31 -1.02 6.44 -11.06
CA PRO A 31 0.42 6.39 -10.85
C PRO A 31 0.77 6.23 -9.36
N LEU A 32 0.03 6.86 -8.44
CA LEU A 32 0.23 6.68 -6.99
C LEU A 32 -0.03 5.24 -6.53
N LEU A 33 -1.01 4.58 -7.14
CA LEU A 33 -1.28 3.17 -6.90
C LEU A 33 -0.18 2.27 -7.44
N ALA A 34 0.49 2.65 -8.53
CA ALA A 34 1.60 1.91 -9.12
C ALA A 34 2.88 1.99 -8.26
N THR A 35 3.17 3.14 -7.64
CA THR A 35 4.31 3.27 -6.72
C THR A 35 4.17 2.37 -5.49
N TRP A 36 2.93 2.14 -5.05
CA TRP A 36 2.56 1.26 -3.94
C TRP A 36 2.04 -0.10 -4.45
N SER A 37 2.88 -0.79 -5.21
CA SER A 37 2.59 -2.11 -5.78
C SER A 37 3.62 -3.16 -5.34
N ALA A 38 3.22 -4.43 -5.36
CA ALA A 38 4.12 -5.55 -5.09
C ALA A 38 5.19 -5.75 -6.20
N GLU A 39 4.95 -5.20 -7.39
CA GLU A 39 5.88 -5.21 -8.52
C GLU A 39 7.01 -4.18 -8.34
N ASN A 40 6.87 -3.24 -7.40
CA ASN A 40 7.94 -2.32 -7.04
C ASN A 40 9.11 -3.10 -6.43
N GLN A 41 10.25 -3.11 -7.14
CA GLN A 41 11.45 -3.84 -6.75
C GLN A 41 11.96 -3.44 -5.36
N ASP A 42 11.88 -2.15 -5.02
CA ASP A 42 12.34 -1.65 -3.73
C ASP A 42 11.54 -2.27 -2.56
N LEU A 43 10.24 -2.49 -2.76
CA LEU A 43 9.35 -3.07 -1.76
C LEU A 43 9.39 -4.60 -1.77
N SER A 44 9.72 -5.23 -2.89
CA SER A 44 9.89 -6.69 -2.98
C SER A 44 11.14 -7.19 -2.26
N ILE A 45 12.20 -6.37 -2.20
CA ILE A 45 13.42 -6.64 -1.42
C ILE A 45 13.09 -6.91 0.05
N LEU A 46 12.09 -6.24 0.62
CA LEU A 46 11.68 -6.44 2.00
C LEU A 46 11.28 -7.89 2.30
N LYS A 47 10.53 -8.52 1.39
CA LYS A 47 10.13 -9.92 1.51
C LYS A 47 11.35 -10.85 1.45
N ALA A 48 12.29 -10.56 0.55
CA ALA A 48 13.52 -11.35 0.43
C ALA A 48 14.39 -11.24 1.70
N LEU A 49 14.54 -10.03 2.26
CA LEU A 49 15.29 -9.78 3.49
C LEU A 49 14.67 -10.50 4.69
N THR A 50 13.36 -10.36 4.89
CA THR A 50 12.65 -10.99 6.01
C THR A 50 12.67 -12.51 5.91
N TYR A 51 12.67 -13.08 4.71
CA TYR A 51 12.84 -14.53 4.52
C TYR A 51 14.28 -14.98 4.81
N LYS A 52 15.26 -14.37 4.16
CA LYS A 52 16.68 -14.76 4.24
C LYS A 52 17.25 -14.67 5.65
N TYR A 53 16.92 -13.59 6.37
CA TYR A 53 17.49 -13.32 7.69
C TYR A 53 16.62 -13.81 8.86
N ARG A 54 15.53 -14.53 8.58
CA ARG A 54 14.56 -14.97 9.61
C ARG A 54 15.22 -15.69 10.78
N ASN A 55 16.08 -16.66 10.50
CA ASN A 55 16.68 -17.48 11.56
C ASN A 55 17.80 -16.74 12.31
N GLN A 56 18.51 -15.85 11.63
CA GLN A 56 19.65 -15.11 12.20
C GLN A 56 19.20 -13.91 13.04
N GLN A 57 18.10 -13.26 12.66
CA GLN A 57 17.72 -11.96 13.19
C GLN A 57 16.40 -11.97 13.98
N ARG A 58 15.71 -13.12 14.13
CA ARG A 58 14.39 -13.24 14.80
C ARG A 58 14.32 -12.65 16.21
N HIS A 59 15.43 -12.58 16.92
CA HIS A 59 15.49 -12.10 18.31
C HIS A 59 15.64 -10.58 18.40
N PHE A 60 15.98 -9.90 17.31
CA PHE A 60 16.20 -8.46 17.32
C PHE A 60 14.88 -7.69 17.14
N PRO A 61 14.62 -6.65 17.96
CA PRO A 61 13.39 -5.86 17.88
C PRO A 61 13.16 -5.22 16.52
N TYR A 62 14.22 -4.71 15.87
CA TYR A 62 14.11 -4.11 14.54
C TYR A 62 13.60 -5.13 13.51
N PHE A 63 14.00 -6.40 13.62
CA PHE A 63 13.64 -7.43 12.65
C PHE A 63 12.18 -7.88 12.83
N LEU A 64 11.69 -7.94 14.07
CA LEU A 64 10.27 -8.15 14.35
C LEU A 64 9.44 -7.00 13.75
N SER A 65 9.86 -5.75 13.97
CA SER A 65 9.22 -4.58 13.36
C SER A 65 9.22 -4.65 11.83
N LEU A 66 10.34 -5.04 11.22
CA LEU A 66 10.47 -5.24 9.78
C LEU A 66 9.48 -6.31 9.25
N CYS A 67 9.35 -7.43 9.95
CA CYS A 67 8.36 -8.47 9.61
C CYS A 67 6.92 -7.95 9.70
N HIS A 68 6.62 -7.06 10.65
CA HIS A 68 5.30 -6.44 10.76
C HIS A 68 5.03 -5.48 9.60
N ILE A 69 6.02 -4.70 9.19
CA ILE A 69 5.93 -3.81 8.01
C ILE A 69 5.67 -4.64 6.76
N GLU A 70 6.41 -5.73 6.54
CA GLU A 70 6.21 -6.61 5.37
C GLU A 70 4.78 -7.14 5.29
N ARG A 71 4.23 -7.63 6.41
CA ARG A 71 2.85 -8.12 6.45
C ARG A 71 1.83 -7.03 6.14
N ARG A 72 2.07 -5.80 6.62
CA ARG A 72 1.19 -4.65 6.35
C ARG A 72 1.31 -4.16 4.92
N LEU A 73 2.50 -4.20 4.34
CA LEU A 73 2.70 -3.92 2.92
C LEU A 73 1.94 -4.91 2.03
N ARG A 74 1.95 -6.21 2.36
CA ARG A 74 1.11 -7.18 1.63
C ARG A 74 -0.38 -6.85 1.70
N LYS A 75 -0.87 -6.35 2.84
CA LYS A 75 -2.26 -5.89 2.97
C LYS A 75 -2.54 -4.62 2.16
N THR A 76 -1.59 -3.69 2.05
CA THR A 76 -1.77 -2.49 1.20
C THR A 76 -1.67 -2.81 -0.29
N PHE A 77 -0.95 -3.86 -0.69
CA PHE A 77 -0.84 -4.30 -2.08
C PHE A 77 -1.97 -5.22 -2.53
N HIS A 78 -2.45 -6.11 -1.65
CA HIS A 78 -3.39 -7.19 -2.02
C HIS A 78 -4.62 -7.27 -1.11
N GLY A 79 -4.80 -6.32 -0.19
CA GLY A 79 -5.95 -6.30 0.71
C GLY A 79 -7.24 -5.91 -0.01
N SER A 80 -8.36 -6.07 0.70
CA SER A 80 -9.70 -5.75 0.22
C SER A 80 -9.84 -4.31 -0.26
N SER A 81 -9.21 -3.35 0.43
CA SER A 81 -9.23 -1.94 0.02
C SER A 81 -8.56 -1.72 -1.33
N ARG A 82 -7.41 -2.37 -1.57
CA ARG A 82 -6.70 -2.26 -2.85
C ARG A 82 -7.48 -2.93 -3.97
N PHE A 83 -8.01 -4.13 -3.71
CA PHE A 83 -8.90 -4.82 -4.63
C PHE A 83 -10.13 -3.97 -5.02
N GLY A 84 -10.77 -3.30 -4.05
CA GLY A 84 -11.93 -2.44 -4.32
C GLY A 84 -11.58 -1.25 -5.22
N ILE A 85 -10.41 -0.64 -5.02
CA ILE A 85 -9.91 0.44 -5.88
C ILE A 85 -9.63 -0.09 -7.30
N ASP A 86 -8.87 -1.18 -7.43
CA ASP A 86 -8.51 -1.74 -8.73
C ASP A 86 -9.75 -2.19 -9.52
N PHE A 87 -10.74 -2.80 -8.84
CA PHE A 87 -12.02 -3.16 -9.43
C PHE A 87 -12.77 -1.93 -9.95
N PHE A 88 -12.83 -0.85 -9.16
CA PHE A 88 -13.46 0.38 -9.60
C PHE A 88 -12.75 0.98 -10.82
N LEU A 89 -11.42 1.06 -10.79
CA LEU A 89 -10.63 1.64 -11.87
C LEU A 89 -10.76 0.85 -13.17
N GLN A 90 -10.83 -0.48 -13.10
CA GLN A 90 -11.06 -1.34 -14.25
C GLN A 90 -12.44 -1.09 -14.86
N LYS A 91 -13.48 -0.96 -14.03
CA LYS A 91 -14.86 -0.77 -14.47
C LYS A 91 -15.18 0.66 -14.90
N PHE A 92 -14.54 1.66 -14.30
CA PHE A 92 -14.68 3.07 -14.67
C PHE A 92 -14.34 3.31 -16.15
N ARG A 93 -13.38 2.57 -16.71
CA ARG A 93 -13.06 2.66 -18.15
C ARG A 93 -14.21 2.23 -19.08
N GLN A 94 -15.18 1.48 -18.57
CA GLN A 94 -16.30 0.92 -19.35
C GLN A 94 -17.58 1.75 -19.21
N VAL A 95 -17.63 2.72 -18.29
CA VAL A 95 -18.84 3.46 -17.93
C VAL A 95 -18.55 4.95 -17.96
N LYS A 96 -19.36 5.74 -18.70
CA LYS A 96 -19.15 7.20 -18.80
C LYS A 96 -19.26 7.90 -17.45
N CYS A 97 -20.20 7.49 -16.62
CA CYS A 97 -20.36 8.06 -15.29
C CYS A 97 -20.93 7.03 -14.30
N PRO A 98 -20.18 6.67 -13.25
CA PRO A 98 -20.61 5.70 -12.26
C PRO A 98 -21.68 6.29 -11.34
N ASN A 99 -22.63 5.47 -10.92
CA ASN A 99 -23.60 5.86 -9.90
C ASN A 99 -22.94 6.23 -8.56
N ARG A 100 -23.70 6.95 -7.71
CA ARG A 100 -23.24 7.39 -6.38
C ARG A 100 -22.69 6.24 -5.53
N ASN A 101 -23.33 5.08 -5.53
CA ASN A 101 -22.90 3.94 -4.71
C ASN A 101 -21.51 3.44 -5.11
N CYS A 102 -21.17 3.44 -6.40
CA CYS A 102 -19.84 3.12 -6.90
C CYS A 102 -18.79 4.15 -6.42
N LEU A 103 -19.15 5.44 -6.41
CA LEU A 103 -18.28 6.50 -5.91
C LEU A 103 -18.07 6.40 -4.39
N ASP A 104 -19.13 6.19 -3.62
CA ASP A 104 -19.07 5.99 -2.17
C ASP A 104 -18.20 4.76 -1.82
N TYR A 105 -18.32 3.68 -2.60
CA TYR A 105 -17.48 2.49 -2.46
C TYR A 105 -16.00 2.78 -2.76
N LEU A 106 -15.70 3.53 -3.82
CA LEU A 106 -14.33 3.95 -4.14
C LEU A 106 -13.76 4.80 -3.00
N LEU A 107 -14.51 5.79 -2.52
CA LEU A 107 -14.08 6.69 -1.44
C LEU A 107 -13.79 5.92 -0.16
N LEU A 108 -14.67 5.00 0.22
CA LEU A 108 -14.44 4.13 1.38
C LEU A 108 -13.19 3.27 1.21
N SER A 109 -12.99 2.69 0.02
CA SER A 109 -11.82 1.88 -0.29
C SER A 109 -10.53 2.70 -0.22
N LEU A 110 -10.52 3.92 -0.77
CA LEU A 110 -9.39 4.86 -0.70
C LEU A 110 -9.10 5.30 0.73
N CYS A 111 -10.12 5.62 1.53
CA CYS A 111 -9.97 6.01 2.93
C CYS A 111 -9.34 4.88 3.76
N ASN A 112 -9.83 3.64 3.58
CA ASN A 112 -9.28 2.47 4.26
C ASN A 112 -7.84 2.19 3.81
N TRP A 113 -7.57 2.26 2.51
CA TRP A 113 -6.23 2.08 1.96
C TRP A 113 -5.24 3.14 2.50
N ARG A 114 -5.64 4.41 2.55
CA ARG A 114 -4.86 5.50 3.15
C ARG A 114 -4.58 5.24 4.62
N GLN A 115 -5.54 4.71 5.38
CA GLN A 115 -5.34 4.39 6.79
C GLN A 115 -4.30 3.27 6.97
N GLU A 116 -4.35 2.23 6.14
CA GLU A 116 -3.33 1.16 6.15
C GLU A 116 -1.93 1.70 5.80
N LEU A 117 -1.83 2.64 4.84
CA LEU A 117 -0.56 3.33 4.54
C LEU A 117 -0.04 4.15 5.71
N ARG A 118 -0.90 4.90 6.40
CA ARG A 118 -0.52 5.68 7.59
C ARG A 118 0.02 4.79 8.71
N VAL A 119 -0.65 3.67 8.98
CA VAL A 119 -0.17 2.69 9.97
C VAL A 119 1.17 2.11 9.55
N THR A 120 1.32 1.76 8.27
CA THR A 120 2.59 1.22 7.72
C THR A 120 3.72 2.23 7.87
N ARG A 121 3.49 3.52 7.58
CA ARG A 121 4.45 4.60 7.78
C ARG A 121 4.84 4.80 9.24
N SER A 122 3.87 4.74 10.17
CA SER A 122 4.16 4.83 11.61
C SER A 122 5.05 3.67 12.10
N LEU A 123 4.79 2.45 11.61
CA LEU A 123 5.65 1.30 11.88
C LEU A 123 7.04 1.46 11.26
N ALA A 124 7.13 2.00 10.04
CA ALA A 124 8.38 2.30 9.36
C ALA A 124 9.26 3.29 10.16
N VAL A 125 8.67 4.38 10.69
CA VAL A 125 9.39 5.32 11.58
C VAL A 125 9.90 4.62 12.84
N THR A 126 9.10 3.74 13.42
CA THR A 126 9.50 2.98 14.62
C THR A 126 10.65 2.02 14.30
N CYS A 127 10.56 1.30 13.18
CA CYS A 127 11.60 0.39 12.72
C CYS A 127 12.89 1.14 12.40
N TRP A 128 12.81 2.32 11.80
CA TRP A 128 13.96 3.18 11.53
C TRP A 128 14.76 3.47 12.81
N LYS A 129 14.09 3.93 13.87
CA LYS A 129 14.73 4.21 15.17
C LYS A 129 15.37 2.97 15.79
N LEU A 130 14.75 1.79 15.61
CA LEU A 130 15.31 0.53 16.09
C LEU A 130 16.58 0.14 15.29
N CYS A 131 16.57 0.35 13.97
CA CYS A 131 17.74 0.15 13.12
C CYS A 131 18.89 1.09 13.49
N GLU A 132 18.62 2.38 13.75
CA GLU A 132 19.63 3.34 14.22
C GLU A 132 20.30 2.86 15.51
N ARG A 133 19.50 2.47 16.51
CA ARG A 133 20.02 1.92 17.77
C ARG A 133 20.86 0.66 17.55
N GLN A 134 20.42 -0.22 16.65
CA GLN A 134 21.17 -1.43 16.33
C GLN A 134 22.51 -1.11 15.65
N MET A 135 22.55 -0.12 14.74
CA MET A 135 23.79 0.29 14.07
C MET A 135 24.83 0.83 15.04
N LEU A 136 24.40 1.54 16.09
CA LEU A 136 25.31 2.06 17.13
C LEU A 136 26.09 0.95 17.87
N THR A 137 25.59 -0.29 17.85
CA THR A 137 26.31 -1.44 18.41
C THR A 137 27.48 -1.92 17.52
N GLY A 138 27.60 -1.39 16.30
CA GLY A 138 28.62 -1.81 15.32
C GLY A 138 28.34 -3.15 14.63
N HIS A 139 27.32 -3.90 15.07
CA HIS A 139 26.96 -5.19 14.48
C HIS A 139 25.95 -5.05 13.33
N PHE A 140 26.13 -5.87 12.29
CA PHE A 140 25.21 -5.98 11.15
C PHE A 140 24.93 -4.65 10.42
N VAL A 141 25.83 -3.67 10.49
CA VAL A 141 25.66 -2.32 9.92
C VAL A 141 25.29 -2.37 8.44
N LYS A 142 25.94 -3.23 7.65
CA LYS A 142 25.61 -3.43 6.22
C LYS A 142 24.15 -3.86 6.01
N LEU A 143 23.65 -4.78 6.83
CA LEU A 143 22.26 -5.21 6.76
C LEU A 143 21.31 -4.08 7.17
N MET A 144 21.65 -3.32 8.22
CA MET A 144 20.84 -2.19 8.67
C MET A 144 20.77 -1.10 7.60
N MET A 145 21.86 -0.77 6.91
CA MET A 145 21.83 0.19 5.80
C MET A 145 20.85 -0.23 4.71
N VAL A 146 20.89 -1.50 4.29
CA VAL A 146 19.93 -2.01 3.28
C VAL A 146 18.49 -1.92 3.79
N VAL A 147 18.24 -2.33 5.03
CA VAL A 147 16.92 -2.25 5.65
C VAL A 147 16.43 -0.80 5.71
N MET A 148 17.28 0.13 6.11
CA MET A 148 16.92 1.55 6.19
C MET A 148 16.68 2.17 4.82
N THR A 149 17.43 1.80 3.78
CA THR A 149 17.15 2.25 2.40
C THR A 149 15.76 1.81 1.95
N VAL A 150 15.35 0.58 2.27
CA VAL A 150 13.99 0.09 1.97
C VAL A 150 12.94 0.85 2.80
N ILE A 151 13.20 1.09 4.09
CA ILE A 151 12.29 1.86 4.96
C ILE A 151 12.15 3.30 4.46
N ALA A 152 13.22 3.93 3.96
CA ALA A 152 13.19 5.29 3.42
C ALA A 152 12.21 5.43 2.26
N ARG A 153 12.01 4.38 1.45
CA ARG A 153 11.02 4.36 0.36
C ARG A 153 9.56 4.30 0.85
N ILE A 154 9.35 3.81 2.06
CA ILE A 154 8.03 3.72 2.69
C ILE A 154 7.69 5.05 3.39
N LEU A 155 8.71 5.75 3.92
CA LEU A 155 8.63 7.07 4.54
C LEU A 155 8.44 8.20 3.52
#